data_AF-A0A2D7U7H3-F1
#
_entry.id   AF-A0A2D7U7H3-F1
#
_cell.length_a   1.000
_cell.length_b   1.000
_cell.length_c   1.000
_cell.angle_alpha   90.00
_cell.angle_beta   90.00
_cell.angle_gamma   90.00
#
_symmetry.space_group_name_H-M   'P 1'
#
loop_
_entity.id
_entity.type
_entity.pdbx_description
1 polymer ?
#
loop_
_entity_poly.entity_id
_entity_poly.type
_entity_poly.pdbx_seq_one_letter_code
_entity_poly.pdbx_strand_id
1 'polypeptide(L)'
;MSKVTKEISNLNQMLSNMHQDLGLSGLNPTEQFIFLKIINEIETNNTCSMLKAVEVADKSRSTVYKTIRKLVKIGILSIENSSSDKRSFLLKPLI
;
A
#
# COMPACT_ATOMS: atom_id res chain seq x y z
N MET A 1 2.95 31.72 11.05
CA MET A 1 2.54 30.31 10.86
C MET A 1 2.00 29.79 12.18
N SER A 2 0.76 29.28 12.20
CA SER A 2 0.17 28.73 13.42
C SER A 2 0.93 27.49 13.86
N LYS A 3 0.88 27.16 15.16
CA LYS A 3 1.46 25.92 15.70
C LYS A 3 0.99 24.69 14.90
N VAL A 4 -0.29 24.68 14.54
CA VAL A 4 -0.93 23.66 13.70
C VAL A 4 -0.27 23.54 12.32
N THR A 5 -0.02 24.65 11.61
CA THR A 5 0.63 24.59 10.29
C THR A 5 2.06 24.03 10.35
N LYS A 6 2.80 24.27 11.45
CA LYS A 6 4.13 23.69 11.66
C LYS A 6 4.06 22.18 11.94
N GLU A 7 3.11 21.76 12.77
CA GLU A 7 2.90 20.33 13.06
C GLU A 7 2.53 19.54 11.81
N ILE A 8 1.63 20.07 10.96
CA ILE A 8 1.27 19.45 9.68
C ILE A 8 2.49 19.35 8.75
N SER A 9 3.29 20.41 8.67
CA SER A 9 4.52 20.41 7.86
C SER A 9 5.51 19.36 8.34
N ASN A 10 5.69 19.22 9.65
CA ASN A 10 6.60 18.23 10.23
C ASN A 10 6.12 16.80 9.97
N LEU A 11 4.81 16.53 10.13
CA LEU A 11 4.22 15.22 9.83
C LEU A 11 4.41 14.84 8.36
N ASN A 12 4.17 15.77 7.44
CA ASN A 12 4.41 15.55 6.02
C ASN A 12 5.89 15.24 5.72
N GLN A 13 6.81 15.94 6.38
CA GLN A 13 8.24 15.69 6.21
C GLN A 13 8.64 14.31 6.75
N MET A 14 8.14 13.91 7.92
CA MET A 14 8.36 12.57 8.47
C MET A 14 7.82 11.48 7.54
N LEU A 15 6.61 11.67 7.01
CA LEU A 15 5.99 10.73 6.08
C LEU A 15 6.75 10.62 4.75
N SER A 16 7.24 11.75 4.24
CA SER A 16 8.11 11.77 3.06
C SER A 16 9.43 11.04 3.30
N ASN A 17 10.05 11.22 4.46
CA ASN A 17 11.30 10.53 4.81
C ASN A 17 11.08 9.02 4.94
N MET A 18 10.02 8.60 5.62
CA MET A 18 9.65 7.18 5.70
C MET A 18 9.41 6.57 4.32
N HIS A 19 8.77 7.30 3.40
CA HIS A 19 8.62 6.83 2.02
C HIS A 19 9.96 6.66 1.29
N GLN A 20 10.96 7.50 1.58
CA GLN A 20 12.30 7.31 1.02
C GLN A 20 13.00 6.10 1.63
N ASP A 21 12.95 5.96 2.95
CA ASP A 21 13.61 4.86 3.68
C ASP A 21 13.03 3.49 3.30
N LEU A 22 11.72 3.42 3.06
CA LEU A 22 11.02 2.20 2.63
C LEU A 22 11.09 1.93 1.11
N GLY A 23 11.81 2.75 0.33
CA GLY A 23 11.90 2.59 -1.12
C GLY A 23 10.60 2.90 -1.89
N LEU A 24 9.65 3.60 -1.27
CA LEU A 24 8.37 4.01 -1.84
C LEU A 24 8.48 5.30 -2.68
N SER A 25 9.66 5.91 -2.77
CA SER A 25 9.92 7.17 -3.50
C SER A 25 9.56 7.13 -4.99
N GLY A 26 9.50 5.93 -5.59
CA GLY A 26 9.09 5.73 -6.98
C GLY A 26 7.57 5.67 -7.19
N LEU A 27 6.76 5.77 -6.14
CA LEU A 27 5.30 5.69 -6.22
C LEU A 27 4.67 7.09 -6.38
N ASN A 28 3.72 7.20 -7.31
CA ASN A 28 2.89 8.40 -7.41
C ASN A 28 1.84 8.44 -6.26
N PRO A 29 1.16 9.59 -6.03
CA PRO A 29 0.20 9.71 -4.93
C PRO A 29 -0.94 8.69 -4.95
N THR A 30 -1.38 8.25 -6.14
CA THR A 30 -2.42 7.22 -6.25
C THR A 30 -1.89 5.85 -5.82
N GLU A 31 -0.67 5.52 -6.25
CA GLU A 31 -0.01 4.26 -5.88
C GLU A 31 0.29 4.19 -4.38
N GLN A 32 0.74 5.31 -3.78
CA GLN A 32 0.94 5.42 -2.32
C GLN A 32 -0.38 5.24 -1.57
N PHE A 33 -1.47 5.86 -2.06
CA PHE A 33 -2.79 5.69 -1.46
C PHE A 33 -3.26 4.23 -1.49
N ILE A 34 -3.11 3.55 -2.63
CA ILE A 34 -3.47 2.13 -2.76
C ILE A 34 -2.61 1.29 -1.79
N PHE A 35 -1.31 1.55 -1.70
CA PHE A 35 -0.43 0.85 -0.77
C PHE A 35 -0.88 1.02 0.68
N LEU A 36 -1.13 2.25 1.13
CA LEU A 36 -1.60 2.52 2.49
C LEU A 36 -2.93 1.82 2.80
N LYS A 37 -3.85 1.76 1.82
CA LYS A 37 -5.12 1.03 1.99
C LYS A 37 -4.93 -0.47 2.13
N ILE A 38 -4.00 -1.06 1.37
CA ILE A 38 -3.63 -2.48 1.49
C ILE A 38 -3.03 -2.74 2.87
N ILE A 39 -2.07 -1.94 3.31
CA ILE A 39 -1.44 -2.11 4.64
C ILE A 39 -2.48 -1.99 5.75
N ASN A 40 -3.34 -0.97 5.70
CA ASN A 40 -4.39 -0.80 6.71
C ASN A 40 -5.35 -1.99 6.78
N GLU A 41 -5.70 -2.59 5.63
CA GLU A 41 -6.52 -3.80 5.57
C GLU A 41 -5.79 -5.01 6.19
N ILE A 42 -4.49 -5.16 5.91
CA ILE A 42 -3.67 -6.25 6.47
C ILE A 42 -3.55 -6.09 7.99
N GLU A 43 -3.28 -4.90 8.51
CA GLU A 43 -3.19 -4.65 9.95
C GLU A 43 -4.55 -4.84 10.67
N THR A 44 -5.66 -4.51 10.01
CA THR A 44 -7.00 -4.64 10.62
C THR A 44 -7.51 -6.08 10.58
N ASN A 45 -7.33 -6.79 9.46
CA ASN A 45 -7.95 -8.08 9.17
C ASN A 45 -6.95 -9.24 9.05
N ASN A 46 -5.67 -9.02 9.38
CA ASN A 46 -4.52 -9.92 9.24
C ASN A 46 -4.24 -10.43 7.81
N THR A 47 -5.07 -10.08 6.84
CA THR A 47 -4.99 -10.58 5.46
C THR A 47 -5.57 -9.55 4.49
N CYS A 48 -5.04 -9.49 3.28
CA CYS A 48 -5.65 -8.74 2.19
C CYS A 48 -5.52 -9.54 0.90
N SER A 49 -6.64 -9.82 0.24
CA SER A 49 -6.62 -10.42 -1.10
C SER A 49 -6.54 -9.36 -2.19
N MET A 50 -6.13 -9.74 -3.40
CA MET A 50 -6.18 -8.86 -4.57
C MET A 50 -7.57 -8.25 -4.81
N LEU A 51 -8.64 -9.02 -4.56
CA LEU A 51 -10.01 -8.53 -4.69
C LEU A 51 -10.36 -7.55 -3.57
N LYS A 52 -9.94 -7.85 -2.33
CA LYS A 52 -10.17 -6.96 -1.20
C LYS A 52 -9.41 -5.64 -1.37
N ALA A 53 -8.17 -5.69 -1.88
CA ALA A 53 -7.39 -4.52 -2.24
C ALA A 53 -8.13 -3.60 -3.23
N VAL A 54 -8.85 -4.17 -4.21
CA VAL A 54 -9.68 -3.39 -5.15
C VAL A 54 -10.85 -2.73 -4.43
N GLU A 55 -11.51 -3.46 -3.53
CA GLU A 55 -12.65 -2.98 -2.75
C GLU A 55 -12.26 -1.81 -1.83
N VAL A 56 -11.16 -1.94 -1.08
CA VAL A 56 -10.74 -0.94 -0.08
C VAL A 56 -10.04 0.28 -0.68
N ALA A 57 -9.44 0.13 -1.87
CA ALA A 57 -8.74 1.23 -2.53
C ALA A 57 -9.67 2.18 -3.29
N ASP A 58 -10.92 1.78 -3.58
CA ASP A 58 -11.87 2.58 -4.36
C ASP A 58 -11.24 3.13 -5.66
N LYS A 59 -10.57 2.25 -6.39
CA LYS A 59 -9.91 2.51 -7.67
C LYS A 59 -10.23 1.38 -8.64
N SER A 60 -10.03 1.64 -9.93
CA SER A 60 -10.25 0.60 -10.95
C SER A 60 -9.34 -0.60 -10.73
N ARG A 61 -9.85 -1.81 -11.03
CA ARG A 61 -9.10 -3.07 -10.95
C ARG A 61 -7.74 -2.98 -11.67
N SER A 62 -7.71 -2.37 -12.85
CA SER A 62 -6.49 -2.23 -13.64
C SER A 62 -5.44 -1.36 -12.94
N THR A 63 -5.84 -0.26 -12.30
CA THR A 63 -4.94 0.62 -11.54
C THR A 63 -4.40 -0.08 -10.30
N VAL A 64 -5.27 -0.77 -9.54
CA VAL A 64 -4.87 -1.51 -8.34
C VAL A 64 -3.89 -2.64 -8.70
N TYR A 65 -4.20 -3.44 -9.72
CA TYR A 65 -3.33 -4.54 -10.12
C TYR A 65 -1.99 -4.07 -10.69
N LYS A 66 -1.95 -2.97 -11.45
CA LYS A 66 -0.68 -2.36 -11.90
C LYS A 66 0.15 -1.88 -10.71
N THR A 67 -0.49 -1.25 -9.73
CA THR A 67 0.17 -0.78 -8.51
C THR A 67 0.76 -1.94 -7.72
N ILE A 68 -0.01 -3.00 -7.49
CA ILE A 68 0.46 -4.19 -6.77
C ILE A 68 1.64 -4.84 -7.49
N ARG A 69 1.58 -4.99 -8.82
CA ARG A 69 2.72 -5.51 -9.59
C ARG A 69 3.96 -4.64 -9.45
N LYS A 70 3.80 -3.31 -9.38
CA LYS A 70 4.91 -2.38 -9.14
C LYS A 70 5.49 -2.55 -7.74
N LEU A 71 4.65 -2.66 -6.72
CA LEU A 71 5.03 -2.93 -5.32
C LEU A 71 5.79 -4.27 -5.18
N VAL A 72 5.37 -5.30 -5.92
CA VAL A 72 6.08 -6.59 -5.98
C VAL A 72 7.44 -6.44 -6.66
N LYS A 73 7.52 -5.69 -7.77
CA LYS A 73 8.77 -5.45 -8.50
C LYS A 73 9.82 -4.72 -7.64
N ILE A 74 9.38 -3.80 -6.78
CA ILE A 74 10.27 -3.08 -5.86
C ILE A 74 10.52 -3.81 -4.53
N GLY A 75 9.97 -5.03 -4.37
CA GLY A 75 10.24 -5.88 -3.21
C GLY A 75 9.49 -5.51 -1.93
N ILE A 76 8.40 -4.75 -2.02
CA ILE A 76 7.63 -4.31 -0.85
C ILE A 76 6.47 -5.25 -0.54
N LEU A 77 5.91 -5.89 -1.57
CA LEU A 77 4.85 -6.89 -1.44
C LEU A 77 5.26 -8.20 -2.11
N SER A 78 4.76 -9.31 -1.60
CA SER A 78 4.67 -10.58 -2.33
C SER A 78 3.21 -10.97 -2.56
N ILE A 79 2.99 -11.78 -3.59
CA ILE A 79 1.70 -12.40 -3.87
C ILE A 79 1.82 -13.88 -3.54
N GLU A 80 1.04 -14.33 -2.59
CA GLU A 80 0.97 -15.74 -2.18
C GLU A 80 -0.39 -16.32 -2.60
N ASN A 81 -0.42 -17.60 -2.96
CA ASN A 81 -1.68 -18.29 -3.20
C ASN A 81 -2.32 -18.62 -1.85
N SER A 82 -3.63 -18.38 -1.72
CA SER A 82 -4.35 -18.86 -0.55
C SER A 82 -4.33 -20.40 -0.51
N SER A 83 -4.08 -20.95 0.68
CA SER A 83 -4.14 -22.39 0.94
C SER A 83 -5.57 -22.93 0.88
N SER A 84 -6.58 -22.09 1.15
CA SER A 84 -7.99 -22.46 1.15
C SER A 84 -8.68 -22.28 -0.21
N ASP A 85 -8.21 -21.33 -1.02
CA ASP A 85 -8.73 -21.08 -2.36
C ASP A 85 -7.58 -20.77 -3.33
N LYS A 86 -7.27 -21.74 -4.21
CA LYS A 86 -6.22 -21.62 -5.23
C LYS A 86 -6.46 -20.48 -6.24
N ARG A 87 -7.66 -19.88 -6.26
CA ARG A 87 -8.01 -18.73 -7.12
C ARG A 87 -7.88 -17.39 -6.40
N SER A 88 -7.63 -17.40 -5.09
CA SER A 88 -7.43 -16.21 -4.30
C SER A 88 -5.94 -15.93 -4.08
N PHE A 89 -5.54 -14.72 -4.43
CA PHE A 89 -4.18 -14.21 -4.29
C PHE A 89 -4.13 -13.30 -3.07
N LEU A 90 -3.35 -13.68 -2.08
CA LEU A 90 -3.09 -12.92 -0.86
C LEU A 90 -1.88 -12.01 -1.05
N LEU A 91 -1.98 -10.81 -0.52
CA LEU A 91 -0.93 -9.80 -0.49
C LEU A 91 -0.23 -9.88 0.86
N LYS A 92 1.09 -9.96 0.83
CA LYS A 92 1.92 -10.02 2.02
C LYS A 92 3.02 -8.94 1.98
N PRO A 93 3.13 -8.10 3.01
CA PRO A 93 4.24 -7.15 3.12
C PRO A 93 5.55 -7.90 3.36
N LEU A 94 6.61 -7.45 2.70
CA LEU A 94 7.98 -7.97 2.86
C LEU A 94 8.86 -7.05 3.74
N ILE A 95 8.25 -5.99 4.28
CA ILE A 95 8.85 -4.97 5.14
C ILE A 95 8.53 -5.20 6.60
#